data_AF-A0A9P9EG44-F1
#
_entry.id   AF-A0A9P9EG44-F1
#
_cell.length_a   1.000
_cell.length_b   1.000
_cell.length_c   1.000
_cell.angle_alpha   90.00
_cell.angle_beta   90.00
_cell.angle_gamma   90.00
#
_symmetry.space_group_name_H-M   'P 1'
#
loop_
_entity.id
_entity.type
_entity.pdbx_description
1 polymer ?
#
loop_
_entity_poly.entity_id
_entity_poly.type
_entity_poly.pdbx_seq_one_letter_code
_entity_poly.pdbx_strand_id
1 'polypeptide(L)'
;GYTFVGNGTFASAVKRLQHEAEVYSRLEPLQGHFVAACLGSIALHTPYPLAAATILHMLLMSWTGEAVKMNDNFPPGELIRLQERLRTHGVVHNDMRRANLLWNHERGHIMLIDFDLAEMLPVVRHRQVVRFSQKRKRHQRDHGTDQLLGRPRRLEGLISHDSAGYVV
;
A
#
# COMPACT_ATOMS: atom_id res chain seq x y z
N GLY A 1 4.35 -35.73 -12.14
CA GLY A 1 5.64 -35.03 -12.04
C GLY A 1 5.38 -33.53 -12.03
N TYR A 2 6.31 -32.72 -11.55
CA TYR A 2 6.20 -31.26 -11.54
C TYR A 2 7.20 -30.63 -12.51
N THR A 3 6.76 -29.57 -13.21
CA THR A 3 7.60 -28.80 -14.12
C THR A 3 7.87 -27.43 -13.52
N PHE A 4 9.13 -27.03 -13.49
CA PHE A 4 9.58 -25.71 -13.07
C PHE A 4 10.62 -25.19 -14.06
N VAL A 5 10.85 -23.88 -14.04
CA VAL A 5 11.83 -23.16 -14.86
C VAL A 5 12.93 -22.64 -13.94
N GLY A 6 14.19 -22.73 -14.39
CA GLY A 6 15.34 -22.14 -13.70
C GLY A 6 15.95 -21.02 -14.53
N ASN A 7 15.94 -19.79 -14.01
CA ASN A 7 16.67 -18.67 -14.60
C ASN A 7 18.10 -18.66 -14.04
N GLY A 8 19.09 -19.03 -14.86
CA GLY A 8 20.49 -19.12 -14.47
C GLY A 8 21.26 -17.83 -14.71
N THR A 9 22.06 -17.41 -13.72
CA THR A 9 22.85 -16.18 -13.78
C THR A 9 24.34 -16.41 -13.50
N PHE A 10 25.17 -15.53 -14.07
CA PHE A 10 26.63 -15.49 -13.90
C PHE A 10 27.03 -14.50 -12.80
N ALA A 11 28.30 -14.55 -12.37
CA ALA A 11 28.80 -13.82 -11.19
C ALA A 11 28.41 -12.33 -11.12
N SER A 12 28.57 -11.59 -12.22
CA SER A 12 28.29 -10.15 -12.24
C SER A 12 26.79 -9.80 -12.25
N ALA A 13 25.91 -10.78 -12.46
CA ALA A 13 24.46 -10.59 -12.50
C ALA A 13 23.74 -11.13 -11.24
N VAL A 14 24.47 -11.64 -10.23
CA VAL A 14 23.89 -12.12 -8.96
C VAL A 14 23.06 -11.06 -8.25
N LYS A 15 23.49 -9.79 -8.28
CA LYS A 15 22.72 -8.67 -7.67
C LYS A 15 21.35 -8.49 -8.31
N ARG A 16 21.23 -8.69 -9.63
CA ARG A 16 19.94 -8.62 -10.34
C ARG A 16 19.03 -9.78 -9.94
N LEU A 17 19.60 -10.99 -9.85
CA LEU A 17 18.86 -12.17 -9.40
C LEU A 17 18.34 -12.03 -7.96
N GLN A 18 19.15 -11.46 -7.05
CA GLN A 18 18.73 -11.18 -5.67
C GLN A 18 17.59 -10.16 -5.63
N HIS A 19 17.72 -9.08 -6.40
CA HIS A 19 16.66 -8.08 -6.56
C HIS A 19 15.37 -8.69 -7.12
N GLU A 20 15.46 -9.54 -8.14
CA GLU A 20 14.32 -10.27 -8.70
C GLU A 20 13.64 -11.14 -7.62
N ALA A 21 14.41 -11.86 -6.82
CA ALA A 21 13.88 -12.68 -5.72
C ALA A 21 13.17 -11.85 -4.63
N GLU A 22 13.68 -10.64 -4.33
CA GLU A 22 13.03 -9.70 -3.41
C GLU A 22 11.70 -9.19 -3.98
N VAL A 23 11.66 -8.88 -5.29
CA VAL A 23 10.42 -8.50 -5.98
C VAL A 23 9.39 -9.62 -5.91
N TYR A 24 9.79 -10.88 -6.18
CA TYR A 24 8.89 -12.01 -6.01
C TYR A 24 8.38 -12.16 -4.57
N SER A 25 9.23 -11.93 -3.58
CA SER A 25 8.84 -11.94 -2.16
C SER A 25 7.79 -10.87 -1.84
N ARG A 26 7.90 -9.69 -2.47
CA ARG A 26 6.91 -8.61 -2.35
C ARG A 26 5.58 -8.96 -3.03
N LEU A 27 5.64 -9.75 -4.09
CA LEU A 27 4.50 -10.20 -4.90
C LEU A 27 3.93 -11.55 -4.47
N GLU A 28 4.28 -12.05 -3.29
CA GLU A 28 3.76 -13.33 -2.75
C GLU A 28 2.23 -13.49 -2.94
N PRO A 29 1.37 -12.47 -2.69
CA PRO A 29 -0.07 -12.62 -2.88
C PRO A 29 -0.52 -12.81 -4.34
N LEU A 30 0.33 -12.48 -5.32
CA LEU A 30 0.05 -12.60 -6.75
C LEU A 30 0.67 -13.86 -7.36
N GLN A 31 1.55 -14.53 -6.62
CA GLN A 31 2.27 -15.70 -7.12
C GLN A 31 1.33 -16.85 -7.49
N GLY A 32 1.67 -17.50 -8.59
CA GLY A 32 0.88 -18.59 -9.16
C GLY A 32 -0.42 -18.15 -9.81
N HIS A 33 -0.84 -16.88 -9.69
CA HIS A 33 -2.05 -16.33 -10.30
C HIS A 33 -1.72 -15.36 -11.43
N PHE A 34 -1.01 -14.28 -11.13
CA PHE A 34 -0.67 -13.22 -12.10
C PHE A 34 0.83 -13.14 -12.41
N VAL A 35 1.65 -13.77 -11.58
CA VAL A 35 3.10 -13.87 -11.76
C VAL A 35 3.53 -15.31 -11.44
N ALA A 36 4.69 -15.72 -11.94
CA ALA A 36 5.22 -17.04 -11.61
C ALA A 36 5.43 -17.22 -10.10
N ALA A 37 5.17 -18.43 -9.60
CA ALA A 37 5.50 -18.77 -8.22
C ALA A 37 7.01 -18.98 -8.10
N CYS A 38 7.69 -18.15 -7.33
CA CYS A 38 9.10 -18.27 -7.02
C CYS A 38 9.31 -19.36 -5.97
N LEU A 39 10.07 -20.38 -6.34
CA LEU A 39 10.42 -21.51 -5.48
C LEU A 39 11.70 -21.25 -4.67
N GLY A 40 12.36 -20.12 -4.94
CA GLY A 40 13.59 -19.69 -4.27
C GLY A 40 14.79 -19.67 -5.22
N SER A 41 15.92 -19.18 -4.69
CA SER A 41 17.20 -19.17 -5.39
C SER A 41 18.14 -20.24 -4.85
N ILE A 42 18.97 -20.79 -5.72
CA ILE A 42 19.99 -21.78 -5.38
C ILE A 42 21.36 -21.31 -5.86
N ALA A 43 22.39 -21.60 -5.08
CA ALA A 43 23.78 -21.53 -5.52
C ALA A 43 24.21 -22.91 -6.01
N LEU A 44 24.81 -22.97 -7.19
CA LEU A 44 25.33 -24.23 -7.74
C LEU A 44 26.66 -24.55 -7.07
N HIS A 45 26.77 -25.73 -6.47
CA HIS A 45 28.04 -26.21 -5.92
C HIS A 45 29.08 -26.37 -7.04
N THR A 46 28.66 -26.96 -8.16
CA THR A 46 29.46 -27.06 -9.37
C THR A 46 28.91 -26.06 -10.40
N PRO A 47 29.68 -25.01 -10.75
CA PRO A 47 29.29 -24.07 -11.79
C PRO A 47 28.92 -24.77 -13.10
N TYR A 48 27.91 -24.25 -13.80
CA TYR A 48 27.50 -24.82 -15.09
C TYR A 48 28.08 -23.99 -16.25
N PRO A 49 29.10 -24.51 -16.98
CA PRO A 49 29.73 -23.78 -18.07
C PRO A 49 28.84 -23.78 -19.32
N LEU A 50 28.66 -22.60 -19.90
CA LEU A 50 28.08 -22.37 -21.22
C LEU A 50 29.15 -21.75 -22.13
N ALA A 51 28.92 -21.77 -23.44
CA ALA A 51 29.87 -21.26 -24.42
C ALA A 51 30.32 -19.81 -24.18
N ALA A 52 29.47 -18.97 -23.58
CA ALA A 52 29.74 -17.54 -23.36
C ALA A 52 29.67 -17.10 -21.89
N ALA A 53 29.33 -17.99 -20.96
CA ALA A 53 29.11 -17.64 -19.55
C ALA A 53 29.24 -18.86 -18.65
N THR A 54 29.40 -18.65 -17.35
CA THR A 54 29.32 -19.72 -16.34
C THR A 54 28.20 -19.39 -15.37
N ILE A 55 27.20 -20.27 -15.27
CA ILE A 55 26.09 -20.11 -14.35
C ILE A 55 26.54 -20.54 -12.96
N LEU A 56 26.30 -19.68 -11.97
CA LEU A 56 26.65 -19.88 -10.57
C LEU A 56 25.44 -19.91 -9.66
N HIS A 57 24.39 -19.17 -10.02
CA HIS A 57 23.15 -19.11 -9.26
C HIS A 57 21.96 -19.30 -10.19
N MET A 58 20.88 -19.86 -9.66
CA MET A 58 19.62 -20.00 -10.38
C MET A 58 18.46 -19.53 -9.51
N LEU A 59 17.50 -18.83 -10.12
CA LEU A 59 16.19 -18.58 -9.54
C LEU A 59 15.20 -19.60 -10.09
N LEU A 60 14.53 -20.33 -9.22
CA LEU A 60 13.58 -21.38 -9.59
C LEU A 60 12.16 -20.86 -9.50
N MET A 61 11.34 -21.16 -10.52
CA MET A 61 9.97 -20.67 -10.63
C MET A 61 9.04 -21.73 -11.21
N SER A 62 7.75 -21.68 -10.86
CA SER A 62 6.72 -22.50 -11.51
C SER A 62 6.67 -22.25 -13.02
N TRP A 63 6.38 -23.29 -13.79
CA TRP A 63 5.96 -23.08 -15.17
C TRP A 63 4.62 -22.32 -15.20
N THR A 64 4.52 -21.30 -16.06
CA THR A 64 3.45 -20.29 -16.00
C THR A 64 2.62 -20.13 -17.26
N GLY A 65 2.88 -20.95 -18.28
CA GLY A 65 2.16 -20.87 -19.55
C GLY A 65 3.10 -20.80 -20.75
N GLU A 66 2.52 -20.44 -21.88
CA GLU A 66 3.23 -20.30 -23.15
C GLU A 66 3.55 -18.84 -23.46
N ALA A 67 4.70 -18.60 -24.08
CA ALA A 67 5.07 -17.27 -24.54
C ALA A 67 4.07 -16.76 -25.56
N VAL A 68 3.66 -15.50 -25.40
CA VAL A 68 2.61 -14.92 -26.24
C VAL A 68 3.16 -14.62 -27.62
N LYS A 69 2.47 -15.08 -28.67
CA LYS A 69 2.80 -14.95 -30.11
C LYS A 69 2.18 -13.70 -30.73
N MET A 70 2.82 -13.13 -31.76
CA MET A 70 2.44 -11.82 -32.34
C MET A 70 0.94 -11.67 -32.65
N ASN A 71 0.28 -12.75 -33.04
CA ASN A 71 -1.14 -12.76 -33.42
C ASN A 71 -2.09 -12.98 -32.25
N ASP A 72 -1.58 -13.22 -31.04
CA ASP A 72 -2.40 -13.37 -29.85
C ASP A 72 -2.90 -11.99 -29.42
N ASN A 73 -4.22 -11.84 -29.48
CA ASN A 73 -4.91 -10.68 -28.95
C ASN A 73 -5.46 -11.02 -27.56
N PHE A 74 -5.26 -10.07 -26.64
CA PHE A 74 -5.78 -10.17 -25.29
C PHE A 74 -7.00 -9.27 -25.11
N PRO A 75 -7.87 -9.57 -24.13
CA PRO A 75 -8.88 -8.65 -23.66
C PRO A 75 -8.35 -7.21 -23.53
N PRO A 76 -9.06 -6.21 -24.09
CA PRO A 76 -8.68 -4.82 -23.97
C PRO A 76 -8.50 -4.41 -22.50
N GLY A 77 -7.36 -3.80 -22.19
CA GLY A 77 -7.03 -3.33 -20.85
C GLY A 77 -6.52 -4.41 -19.87
N GLU A 78 -6.32 -5.65 -20.30
CA GLU A 78 -5.75 -6.70 -19.44
C GLU A 78 -4.37 -6.29 -18.87
N LEU A 79 -3.46 -5.82 -19.72
CA LEU A 79 -2.13 -5.35 -19.29
C LEU A 79 -2.23 -4.19 -18.30
N ILE A 80 -3.17 -3.26 -18.50
CA ILE A 80 -3.37 -2.11 -17.62
C ILE A 80 -3.79 -2.60 -16.23
N ARG A 81 -4.77 -3.51 -16.16
CA ARG A 81 -5.23 -4.10 -14.89
C ARG A 81 -4.13 -4.89 -14.20
N LEU A 82 -3.30 -5.61 -14.96
CA LEU A 82 -2.17 -6.36 -14.43
C LEU A 82 -1.11 -5.41 -13.86
N GLN A 83 -0.79 -4.33 -14.56
CA GLN A 83 0.13 -3.31 -14.09
C GLN A 83 -0.39 -2.59 -12.84
N GLU A 84 -1.69 -2.31 -12.77
CA GLU A 84 -2.34 -1.76 -11.57
C GLU A 84 -2.22 -2.73 -10.37
N ARG A 85 -2.42 -4.04 -10.57
CA ARG A 85 -2.22 -5.03 -9.50
C ARG A 85 -0.79 -5.07 -8.99
N LEU A 86 0.21 -4.99 -9.89
CA LEU A 86 1.60 -4.90 -9.45
C LEU A 86 1.83 -3.62 -8.63
N ARG A 87 1.30 -2.48 -9.10
CA ARG A 87 1.43 -1.20 -8.41
C ARG A 87 0.78 -1.19 -7.04
N THR A 88 -0.37 -1.84 -6.86
CA THR A 88 -1.03 -1.93 -5.53
C THR A 88 -0.21 -2.76 -4.55
N HIS A 89 0.64 -3.67 -5.04
CA HIS A 89 1.62 -4.41 -4.25
C HIS A 89 2.98 -3.69 -4.16
N GLY A 90 3.08 -2.46 -4.69
CA GLY A 90 4.28 -1.64 -4.65
C GLY A 90 5.36 -2.09 -5.62
N VAL A 91 5.00 -2.62 -6.79
CA VAL A 91 5.96 -3.04 -7.83
C VAL A 91 5.60 -2.42 -9.17
N VAL A 92 6.62 -1.97 -9.91
CA VAL A 92 6.53 -1.59 -11.32
C VAL A 92 7.49 -2.47 -12.12
N HIS A 93 7.02 -3.22 -13.11
CA HIS A 93 7.85 -4.22 -13.78
C HIS A 93 8.94 -3.64 -14.71
N ASN A 94 8.71 -2.48 -15.32
CA ASN A 94 9.59 -1.79 -16.29
C ASN A 94 9.99 -2.55 -17.57
N ASP A 95 9.63 -3.83 -17.73
CA ASP A 95 9.94 -4.64 -18.93
C ASP A 95 8.77 -5.54 -19.35
N MET A 96 7.58 -4.95 -19.55
CA MET A 96 6.38 -5.67 -20.01
C MET A 96 6.39 -5.91 -21.53
N ARG A 97 7.50 -6.42 -22.05
CA ARG A 97 7.65 -6.87 -23.44
C ARG A 97 7.01 -8.25 -23.61
N ARG A 98 6.66 -8.59 -24.85
CA ARG A 98 6.01 -9.87 -25.19
C ARG A 98 6.77 -11.11 -24.71
N ALA A 99 8.10 -11.05 -24.65
CA ALA A 99 8.94 -12.14 -24.14
C ALA A 99 8.68 -12.45 -22.65
N ASN A 100 8.18 -11.47 -21.89
CA ASN A 100 7.92 -11.56 -20.45
C ASN A 100 6.43 -11.74 -20.14
N LEU A 101 5.59 -11.86 -21.19
CA LEU A 101 4.15 -12.13 -21.08
C LEU A 101 3.92 -13.59 -21.45
N LEU A 102 3.35 -14.35 -20.54
CA LEU A 102 2.95 -15.74 -20.76
C LEU A 102 1.42 -15.86 -20.72
N TRP A 103 0.83 -16.56 -21.67
CA TRP A 103 -0.58 -16.91 -21.61
C TRP A 103 -0.77 -18.20 -20.82
N ASN A 104 -1.52 -18.12 -19.73
CA ASN A 104 -1.89 -19.28 -18.96
C ASN A 104 -3.28 -19.77 -19.39
N HIS A 105 -3.33 -20.88 -20.14
CA HIS A 105 -4.57 -21.47 -20.64
C HIS A 105 -5.52 -21.95 -19.52
N GLU A 106 -4.98 -22.45 -18.42
CA GLU A 106 -5.78 -22.96 -17.29
C GLU A 106 -6.50 -21.82 -16.57
N ARG A 107 -5.87 -20.64 -16.50
CA ARG A 107 -6.40 -19.48 -15.81
C ARG A 107 -7.08 -18.46 -16.72
N GLY A 108 -6.90 -18.57 -18.03
CA GLY A 108 -7.48 -17.69 -19.05
C GLY A 108 -7.00 -16.24 -18.97
N HIS A 109 -5.76 -16.01 -18.53
CA HIS A 109 -5.17 -14.67 -18.48
C HIS A 109 -3.64 -14.69 -18.57
N ILE A 110 -3.06 -13.51 -18.77
CA ILE A 110 -1.62 -13.27 -18.84
C ILE A 110 -0.98 -13.38 -17.46
N MET A 111 0.18 -14.04 -17.43
CA MET A 111 1.11 -14.04 -16.31
C MET A 111 2.41 -13.35 -16.70
N LEU A 112 3.01 -12.63 -15.75
CA LEU A 112 4.31 -11.98 -15.92
C LEU A 112 5.45 -12.82 -15.34
N ILE A 113 6.60 -12.72 -16.01
CA ILE A 113 7.88 -13.29 -15.61
C ILE A 113 8.99 -12.24 -15.80
N ASP A 114 10.19 -12.52 -15.28
CA ASP A 114 11.40 -11.69 -15.48
C ASP A 114 11.27 -10.29 -14.85
N PHE A 115 11.52 -10.20 -13.54
CA PHE A 115 11.46 -8.94 -12.79
C PHE A 115 12.84 -8.29 -12.58
N ASP A 116 13.84 -8.62 -13.39
CA ASP A 116 15.22 -8.09 -13.29
C ASP A 116 15.29 -6.55 -13.32
N LEU A 117 14.35 -5.91 -14.02
CA LEU A 117 14.27 -4.45 -14.18
C LEU A 117 13.18 -3.81 -13.31
N ALA A 118 12.49 -4.60 -12.50
CA ALA A 118 11.38 -4.10 -11.71
C ALA A 118 11.82 -3.10 -10.64
N GLU A 119 10.97 -2.13 -10.33
CA GLU A 119 11.17 -1.17 -9.26
C GLU A 119 10.21 -1.48 -8.11
N MET A 120 10.74 -1.56 -6.89
CA MET A 120 9.94 -1.65 -5.68
C MET A 120 9.62 -0.25 -5.15
N LEU A 121 8.34 0.11 -5.17
CA LEU A 121 7.85 1.38 -4.65
C LEU A 121 7.91 1.39 -3.11
N PRO A 122 8.22 2.55 -2.50
CA PRO A 122 8.22 2.68 -1.05
C PRO A 122 6.88 2.26 -0.46
N VAL A 123 6.92 1.49 0.63
CA VAL A 123 5.71 1.20 1.41
C VAL A 123 5.16 2.54 1.91
N VAL A 124 4.00 2.94 1.39
CA VAL A 124 3.30 4.13 1.88
C VAL A 124 2.87 3.84 3.31
N ARG A 125 3.71 4.23 4.28
CA ARG A 125 3.30 4.27 5.69
C ARG A 125 2.20 5.33 5.76
N HIS A 126 0.95 4.90 5.96
CA HIS A 126 -0.12 5.82 6.30
C HIS A 126 0.35 6.66 7.49
N ARG A 127 0.76 7.91 7.24
CA ARG A 127 1.06 8.89 8.26
C ARG A 127 -0.22 9.04 9.06
N GLN A 128 -0.26 8.47 10.27
CA GLN A 128 -1.40 8.59 11.16
C GLN A 128 -1.68 10.09 11.31
N VAL A 129 -2.82 10.52 10.76
CA VAL A 129 -3.30 11.88 10.93
C VAL A 129 -3.66 11.99 12.41
N VAL A 130 -2.73 12.53 13.20
CA VAL A 130 -3.00 12.86 14.60
C VAL A 130 -4.17 13.83 14.57
N ARG A 131 -5.33 13.37 15.01
CA ARG A 131 -6.53 14.20 15.16
C ARG A 131 -6.20 15.29 16.19
N PHE A 132 -5.82 16.48 15.73
CA PHE A 132 -5.86 17.67 16.57
C PHE A 132 -7.33 17.95 16.90
N SER A 133 -7.78 17.39 18.02
CA SER A 133 -9.09 17.68 18.56
C SER A 133 -9.11 19.15 18.97
N GLN A 134 -9.83 19.97 18.20
CA GLN A 134 -10.08 21.37 18.50
C GLN A 134 -10.76 21.47 19.87
N LYS A 135 -10.01 21.90 20.89
CA LYS A 135 -10.58 22.27 22.18
C LYS A 135 -11.29 23.62 22.02
N ARG A 136 -12.52 23.59 21.50
CA ARG A 136 -13.47 24.71 21.57
C ARG A 136 -13.72 25.02 23.06
N LYS A 137 -13.09 26.07 23.59
CA LYS A 137 -13.52 26.71 24.84
C LYS A 137 -14.84 27.46 24.56
N ARG A 138 -15.98 26.86 24.91
CA ARG A 138 -17.23 27.57 25.26
C ARG A 138 -17.19 27.72 26.80
N HIS A 139 -17.07 28.91 27.36
CA HIS A 139 -18.06 30.00 27.55
C HIS A 139 -18.45 30.04 29.03
N GLN A 140 -17.93 31.02 29.78
CA GLN A 140 -18.59 31.55 30.96
C GLN A 140 -18.87 33.03 30.63
N ARG A 141 -20.10 33.30 30.20
CA ARG A 141 -20.71 34.62 30.31
C ARG A 141 -21.61 34.50 31.53
N ASP A 142 -21.28 35.29 32.55
CA ASP A 142 -22.18 35.55 33.66
C ASP A 142 -23.41 36.27 33.11
N HIS A 143 -24.58 35.67 33.33
CA HIS A 143 -25.87 36.33 33.22
C HIS A 143 -26.26 36.80 34.62
N GLY A 144 -25.99 38.06 34.93
CA GLY A 144 -26.75 38.82 35.92
C GLY A 144 -28.01 39.35 35.23
N THR A 145 -29.15 38.72 35.50
CA THR A 145 -30.47 39.31 35.32
C THR A 145 -30.68 40.36 36.40
N ASP A 146 -31.12 41.57 36.06
CA ASP A 146 -32.51 41.99 36.34
C ASP A 146 -32.85 43.39 35.78
N GLN A 147 -34.16 43.60 35.58
CA GLN A 147 -34.90 44.87 35.53
C GLN A 147 -35.20 45.50 34.16
N LEU A 148 -36.36 45.10 33.65
CA LEU A 148 -37.30 45.95 32.92
C LEU A 148 -38.26 46.65 33.91
N LEU A 149 -38.75 47.81 33.46
CA LEU A 149 -39.97 48.55 33.86
C LEU A 149 -39.82 49.71 34.88
N GLY A 150 -40.17 50.92 34.41
CA GLY A 150 -40.77 51.98 35.25
C GLY A 150 -40.00 53.30 35.32
N ARG A 151 -40.40 54.30 34.53
CA ARG A 151 -40.04 55.72 34.72
C ARG A 151 -40.93 56.39 35.79
N PRO A 152 -40.59 57.59 36.29
CA PRO A 152 -40.73 57.97 37.70
C PRO A 152 -41.96 58.85 38.01
N ARG A 153 -42.33 58.95 39.30
CA ARG A 153 -42.53 60.21 40.07
C ARG A 153 -43.27 59.96 41.39
N ARG A 154 -42.69 60.54 42.46
CA ARG A 154 -43.31 61.38 43.51
C ARG A 154 -44.50 60.78 44.29
N LEU A 155 -44.36 60.70 45.61
CA LEU A 155 -45.01 61.57 46.63
C LEU A 155 -45.13 60.80 47.97
N GLU A 156 -44.69 61.46 49.05
CA GLU A 156 -45.12 61.29 50.47
C GLU A 156 -45.07 59.89 51.10
N GLY A 157 -44.81 59.69 52.39
CA GLY A 157 -44.69 60.57 53.52
C GLY A 157 -44.70 59.68 54.77
N LEU A 158 -44.06 60.16 55.83
CA LEU A 158 -44.33 59.90 57.25
C LEU A 158 -44.24 58.48 57.85
N ILE A 159 -43.28 58.38 58.79
CA ILE A 159 -43.43 57.96 60.20
C ILE A 159 -43.74 56.48 60.51
N SER A 160 -42.78 55.82 61.17
CA SER A 160 -42.76 55.45 62.61
C SER A 160 -41.79 54.27 62.78
N HIS A 161 -40.75 54.34 63.63
CA HIS A 161 -40.75 53.88 65.03
C HIS A 161 -41.40 52.48 65.20
N ASP A 162 -40.81 51.48 65.85
CA ASP A 162 -39.78 51.47 66.88
C ASP A 162 -39.37 50.01 67.13
N SER A 163 -38.17 49.81 67.72
CA SER A 163 -37.84 48.76 68.73
C SER A 163 -38.00 47.27 68.35
N ALA A 164 -37.21 46.30 68.82
CA ALA A 164 -36.11 46.17 69.76
C ALA A 164 -35.42 44.83 69.41
N GLY A 165 -34.13 44.66 69.63
CA GLY A 165 -33.70 43.89 70.80
C GLY A 165 -32.40 43.13 70.53
N TYR A 166 -31.35 43.50 71.27
CA TYR A 166 -30.20 42.65 71.66
C TYR A 166 -30.70 41.36 72.37
N VAL A 167 -29.96 40.28 72.61
CA VAL A 167 -28.66 40.02 73.26
C VAL A 167 -28.36 38.52 72.94
N VAL A 168 -27.16 37.89 72.98
CA VAL A 168 -25.91 37.99 73.75
C VAL A 168 -24.79 37.41 72.88
#